data_AF-A0A660Y6K5-F1
#
_entry.id   AF-A0A660Y6K5-F1
#
_cell.length_a   1.000
_cell.length_b   1.000
_cell.length_c   1.000
_cell.angle_alpha   90.00
_cell.angle_beta   90.00
_cell.angle_gamma   90.00
#
_symmetry.space_group_name_H-M   'P 1'
#
loop_
_entity.id
_entity.type
_entity.pdbx_description
1 polymer ?
#
loop_
_entity_poly.entity_id
_entity_poly.type
_entity_poly.pdbx_seq_one_letter_code
_entity_poly.pdbx_strand_id
1 'polypeptide(L)'
;MIREAIARAMDGGTLSEVESRAVMEEIMEGRATDAQIAAFLVALRMRGETVEELIGAAKVMREKVTEVPVGVDAVDTCGTGGDGAGTFNISTVAAFVVAGAGV
;
A
#
# COMPACT_ATOMS: atom_id res chain seq x y z
N MET A 1 7.59 -12.96 12.03
CA MET A 1 6.59 -13.11 10.96
C MET A 1 7.19 -12.70 9.63
N ILE A 2 7.85 -11.54 9.55
CA ILE A 2 8.46 -11.08 8.30
C ILE A 2 9.53 -12.03 7.75
N ARG A 3 10.31 -12.70 8.61
CA ARG A 3 11.35 -13.65 8.17
C ARG A 3 10.75 -14.85 7.45
N GLU A 4 9.70 -15.44 8.03
CA GLU A 4 8.98 -16.56 7.45
C GLU A 4 8.27 -16.16 6.15
N ALA A 5 7.72 -14.96 6.11
CA ALA A 5 7.08 -14.39 4.93
C ALA A 5 8.06 -14.16 3.77
N ILE A 6 9.27 -13.64 4.05
CA ILE A 6 10.34 -13.48 3.06
C ILE A 6 10.69 -14.84 2.45
N ALA A 7 10.98 -15.84 3.29
CA ALA A 7 11.35 -17.18 2.81
C ALA A 7 10.25 -17.76 1.91
N ARG A 8 8.99 -17.68 2.36
CA ARG A 8 7.85 -18.19 1.58
C ARG A 8 7.68 -17.46 0.24
N ALA A 9 7.80 -16.14 0.21
CA ALA A 9 7.67 -15.37 -1.01
C ALA A 9 8.82 -15.65 -2.00
N MET A 10 10.05 -15.84 -1.49
CA MET A 10 11.20 -16.25 -2.30
C MET A 10 11.01 -17.64 -2.92
N ASP A 11 10.34 -18.55 -2.24
CA ASP A 11 10.00 -19.89 -2.72
C ASP A 11 8.76 -19.92 -3.65
N GLY A 12 8.19 -18.75 -3.98
CA GLY A 12 7.02 -18.63 -4.85
C GLY A 12 5.67 -18.81 -4.15
N GLY A 13 5.66 -19.02 -2.82
CA GLY A 13 4.43 -19.11 -2.04
C GLY A 13 3.80 -17.73 -1.77
N THR A 14 2.50 -17.72 -1.48
CA THR A 14 1.74 -16.50 -1.18
C THR A 14 1.40 -16.39 0.30
N LEU A 15 1.04 -15.20 0.74
CA LEU A 15 0.51 -14.96 2.09
C LEU A 15 -1.00 -14.78 2.03
N SER A 16 -1.68 -15.29 3.05
CA SER A 16 -3.06 -14.89 3.32
C SER A 16 -3.14 -13.42 3.75
N GLU A 17 -4.34 -12.84 3.70
CA GLU A 17 -4.60 -11.47 4.20
C GLU A 17 -4.12 -11.31 5.65
N VAL A 18 -4.38 -12.31 6.50
CA VAL A 18 -4.01 -12.31 7.92
C VAL A 18 -2.49 -12.31 8.11
N GLU A 19 -1.77 -13.07 7.29
CA GLU A 19 -0.31 -13.11 7.34
C GLU A 19 0.31 -11.82 6.82
N SER A 20 -0.20 -11.26 5.72
CA SER A 20 0.24 -9.96 5.19
C SER A 20 0.01 -8.85 6.20
N ARG A 21 -1.16 -8.83 6.86
CA ARG A 21 -1.47 -7.92 7.97
C ARG A 21 -0.41 -8.02 9.08
N ALA A 22 -0.11 -9.23 9.56
CA ALA A 22 0.87 -9.42 10.63
C ALA A 22 2.29 -8.92 10.25
N VAL A 23 2.70 -9.12 8.99
CA VAL A 23 3.96 -8.59 8.47
C VAL A 23 3.94 -7.06 8.43
N MET A 24 2.87 -6.47 7.91
CA MET A 24 2.75 -5.02 7.81
C MET A 24 2.70 -4.34 9.19
N GLU A 25 2.08 -4.97 10.20
CA GLU A 25 2.12 -4.52 11.59
C GLU A 25 3.55 -4.52 12.14
N GLU A 26 4.33 -5.59 11.90
CA GLU A 26 5.74 -5.68 12.28
C GLU A 26 6.58 -4.55 11.66
N ILE A 27 6.31 -4.21 10.40
CA ILE A 27 6.98 -3.11 9.69
C ILE A 27 6.60 -1.75 10.30
N MET A 28 5.31 -1.44 10.41
CA MET A 28 4.84 -0.11 10.85
C MET A 28 5.09 0.16 12.34
N GLU A 29 5.29 -0.88 13.14
CA GLU A 29 5.65 -0.76 14.56
C GLU A 29 7.17 -0.74 14.79
N GLY A 30 7.97 -0.68 13.72
CA GLY A 30 9.42 -0.55 13.78
C GLY A 30 10.14 -1.81 14.29
N ARG A 31 9.49 -2.98 14.21
CA ARG A 31 10.10 -4.26 14.62
C ARG A 31 10.89 -4.95 13.52
N ALA A 32 10.65 -4.60 12.27
CA ALA A 32 11.43 -5.07 11.13
C ALA A 32 12.64 -4.17 10.87
N THR A 33 13.79 -4.78 10.60
CA THR A 33 14.99 -4.07 10.14
C THR A 33 14.86 -3.65 8.68
N ASP A 34 15.60 -2.62 8.25
CA ASP A 34 15.64 -2.17 6.85
C ASP A 34 15.96 -3.31 5.88
N ALA A 35 16.88 -4.21 6.27
CA ALA A 35 17.23 -5.38 5.46
C ALA A 35 16.04 -6.35 5.29
N GLN A 36 15.24 -6.57 6.34
CA GLN A 36 14.04 -7.40 6.25
C GLN A 36 12.96 -6.74 5.40
N ILE A 37 12.76 -5.42 5.55
CA ILE A 37 11.80 -4.67 4.72
C ILE A 37 12.20 -4.76 3.25
N ALA A 38 13.47 -4.47 2.92
CA ALA A 38 13.98 -4.56 1.57
C ALA A 38 13.83 -5.97 0.98
N ALA A 39 14.21 -7.01 1.74
CA ALA A 39 14.09 -8.39 1.29
C ALA A 39 12.63 -8.78 1.04
N PHE A 40 11.70 -8.36 1.90
CA PHE A 40 10.28 -8.63 1.74
C PHE A 40 9.72 -7.96 0.47
N LEU A 41 10.00 -6.67 0.28
CA LEU A 41 9.52 -5.93 -0.89
C LEU A 41 10.11 -6.49 -2.20
N VAL A 42 11.39 -6.85 -2.23
CA VAL A 42 12.01 -7.46 -3.41
C VAL A 42 11.42 -8.84 -3.70
N ALA A 43 11.22 -9.69 -2.68
CA ALA A 43 10.62 -11.01 -2.86
C ALA A 43 9.20 -10.92 -3.42
N LEU A 44 8.37 -10.02 -2.87
CA LEU A 44 7.03 -9.73 -3.39
C LEU A 44 7.08 -9.25 -4.84
N ARG A 45 7.95 -8.29 -5.17
CA ARG A 45 8.08 -7.74 -6.52
C ARG A 45 8.54 -8.76 -7.56
N MET A 46 9.43 -9.67 -7.18
CA MET A 46 9.94 -10.73 -8.05
C MET A 46 8.88 -11.81 -8.30
N ARG A 47 8.14 -12.19 -7.26
CA ARG A 47 7.09 -13.21 -7.35
C ARG A 47 5.79 -12.66 -7.97
N GLY A 48 5.49 -11.39 -7.74
CA GLY A 48 4.20 -10.74 -7.93
C GLY A 48 3.37 -10.75 -6.65
N GLU A 49 2.82 -9.61 -6.28
CA GLU A 49 1.90 -9.42 -5.15
C GLU A 49 0.50 -10.00 -5.47
N THR A 50 -0.18 -10.58 -4.48
CA THR A 50 -1.57 -11.02 -4.61
C THR A 50 -2.55 -9.98 -4.05
N VAL A 51 -3.83 -10.13 -4.40
CA VAL A 51 -4.90 -9.26 -3.90
C VAL A 51 -5.01 -9.34 -2.38
N GLU A 52 -4.95 -10.54 -1.81
CA GLU A 52 -5.03 -10.77 -0.36
C GLU A 52 -3.88 -10.08 0.38
N GLU A 53 -2.67 -10.13 -0.18
CA GLU A 53 -1.51 -9.46 0.39
C GLU A 53 -1.66 -7.95 0.38
N LEU A 54 -2.10 -7.38 -0.73
CA LEU A 54 -2.36 -5.95 -0.86
C LEU A 54 -3.47 -5.48 0.09
N ILE A 55 -4.55 -6.25 0.23
CA ILE A 55 -5.63 -5.96 1.18
C ILE A 55 -5.10 -5.96 2.62
N GLY A 56 -4.33 -7.00 2.99
CA GLY A 56 -3.77 -7.12 4.33
C GLY A 56 -2.86 -5.95 4.69
N ALA A 57 -1.97 -5.56 3.77
CA ALA A 57 -1.09 -4.41 3.96
C ALA A 57 -1.86 -3.09 4.05
N ALA A 58 -2.79 -2.84 3.12
CA ALA A 58 -3.57 -1.61 3.07
C ALA A 58 -4.44 -1.41 4.32
N LYS A 59 -5.03 -2.50 4.87
CA LYS A 59 -5.82 -2.43 6.12
C LYS A 59 -4.97 -1.95 7.30
N VAL A 60 -3.76 -2.47 7.48
CA VAL A 60 -2.87 -2.03 8.56
C VAL A 60 -2.45 -0.58 8.39
N MET A 61 -2.11 -0.18 7.17
CA MET A 61 -1.78 1.22 6.88
C MET A 61 -2.95 2.14 7.21
N ARG A 62 -4.18 1.74 6.88
CA ARG A 62 -5.39 2.49 7.17
C ARG A 62 -5.70 2.54 8.68
N GLU A 63 -5.49 1.47 9.42
CA GLU A 63 -5.70 1.43 10.87
C GLU A 63 -4.71 2.30 11.64
N LYS A 64 -3.51 2.51 11.10
CA LYS A 64 -2.44 3.28 11.74
C LYS A 64 -2.37 4.74 11.25
N VAL A 65 -3.23 5.14 10.31
CA VAL A 65 -3.25 6.52 9.81
C VAL A 65 -3.78 7.47 10.88
N THR A 66 -3.31 8.71 10.87
CA THR A 66 -4.00 9.77 11.60
C THR A 66 -5.27 10.13 10.83
N GLU A 67 -6.43 9.86 11.41
CA GLU A 67 -7.71 10.15 10.76
C GLU A 67 -7.97 11.66 10.68
N VAL A 68 -8.50 12.08 9.53
CA VAL A 68 -9.04 13.43 9.32
C VAL A 68 -10.53 13.27 9.08
N PRO A 69 -11.40 13.63 10.04
CA PRO A 69 -12.84 13.47 9.88
C PRO A 69 -13.35 14.40 8.78
N VAL A 70 -14.11 13.84 7.83
CA VAL A 70 -14.72 14.58 6.72
C VAL A 70 -16.23 14.46 6.85
N GLY A 71 -16.92 15.60 6.89
CA GLY A 71 -18.38 15.67 7.07
C GLY A 71 -19.17 15.70 5.75
N VAL A 72 -18.54 15.33 4.65
CA VAL A 72 -19.12 15.33 3.30
C VAL A 72 -18.71 14.05 2.57
N ASP A 73 -19.50 13.67 1.57
CA ASP A 73 -19.15 12.59 0.65
C ASP A 73 -17.99 13.07 -0.24
N ALA A 74 -16.77 12.63 0.08
CA ALA A 74 -15.55 13.04 -0.60
C ALA A 74 -15.08 11.98 -1.62
N VAL A 75 -14.34 12.44 -2.62
CA VAL A 75 -13.66 11.58 -3.60
C VAL A 75 -12.16 11.88 -3.60
N ASP A 76 -11.35 10.85 -3.83
CA ASP A 76 -9.91 10.99 -4.05
C ASP A 76 -9.60 10.81 -5.54
N THR A 77 -8.67 11.62 -6.05
CA THR A 77 -8.23 11.61 -7.45
C THR A 77 -6.80 11.09 -7.61
N CYS A 78 -6.26 10.47 -6.56
CA CYS A 78 -4.89 9.97 -6.55
C CYS A 78 -4.66 8.83 -7.57
N GLY A 79 -3.41 8.69 -7.97
CA GLY A 79 -2.92 7.59 -8.77
C GLY A 79 -1.51 7.24 -8.34
N THR A 80 -1.06 6.01 -8.60
CA THR A 80 0.29 5.55 -8.21
C THR A 80 1.40 6.30 -8.95
N GLY A 81 1.10 6.80 -10.15
CA GLY A 81 2.10 7.42 -11.03
C GLY A 81 3.15 6.43 -11.51
N GLY A 82 4.26 6.96 -12.03
CA GLY A 82 5.42 6.16 -12.48
C GLY A 82 5.33 5.60 -13.90
N ASP A 83 4.39 6.08 -14.71
CA ASP A 83 4.25 5.71 -16.13
C ASP A 83 5.30 6.36 -17.06
N GLY A 84 6.04 7.34 -16.56
CA GLY A 84 7.06 8.07 -17.32
C GLY A 84 6.49 8.99 -18.41
N ALA A 85 5.18 9.27 -18.41
CA ALA A 85 4.52 9.99 -19.50
C ALA A 85 4.84 11.50 -19.55
N GLY A 86 5.47 12.06 -18.51
CA GLY A 86 5.82 13.48 -18.45
C GLY A 86 4.60 14.40 -18.50
N THR A 87 3.45 13.92 -18.02
CA THR A 87 2.22 14.69 -17.95
C THR A 87 2.36 15.81 -16.93
N PHE A 88 1.55 16.86 -17.09
CA PHE A 88 1.39 17.86 -16.03
C PHE A 88 0.59 17.27 -14.85
N ASN A 89 0.35 18.05 -13.81
CA ASN A 89 -0.36 17.62 -12.59
C ASN A 89 -1.87 17.37 -12.82
N ILE A 90 -2.19 16.34 -13.61
CA ILE A 90 -3.56 16.03 -14.07
C ILE A 90 -4.49 15.78 -12.87
N SER A 91 -4.11 14.93 -11.91
CA SER A 91 -4.95 14.62 -10.74
C SER A 91 -5.25 15.85 -9.90
N THR A 92 -4.27 16.74 -9.72
CA THR A 92 -4.46 18.01 -9.01
C THR A 92 -5.47 18.91 -9.73
N VAL A 93 -5.36 19.05 -11.05
CA VAL A 93 -6.32 19.85 -11.83
C VAL A 93 -7.71 19.20 -11.80
N ALA A 94 -7.78 17.88 -11.90
CA ALA A 94 -9.04 17.14 -11.80
C ALA A 94 -9.72 17.37 -10.45
N ALA A 95 -8.98 17.40 -9.34
CA ALA A 95 -9.54 17.69 -8.02
C ALA A 95 -10.25 19.06 -7.97
N PHE A 96 -9.67 20.12 -8.57
CA PHE A 96 -10.32 21.43 -8.64
C PHE A 96 -11.57 21.44 -9.53
N VAL A 97 -11.54 20.70 -10.64
CA VAL A 97 -12.70 20.58 -11.53
C VAL A 97 -13.85 19.85 -10.84
N VAL A 98 -13.56 18.74 -10.15
CA VAL A 98 -14.55 17.96 -9.39
C VAL A 98 -15.15 18.80 -8.26
N ALA A 99 -14.31 19.50 -7.49
CA ALA A 99 -14.78 20.42 -6.45
C ALA A 99 -15.66 21.56 -7.02
N GLY A 100 -15.28 22.12 -8.18
CA GLY A 100 -16.07 23.13 -8.88
C GLY A 100 -17.41 22.61 -9.40
N ALA A 101 -17.53 21.30 -9.63
CA ALA A 101 -18.78 20.63 -10.00
C ALA A 101 -19.70 20.33 -8.80
N GLY A 102 -19.27 20.64 -7.57
CA GLY A 102 -20.06 20.48 -6.35
C GLY A 102 -19.93 19.10 -5.68
N VAL A 103 -18.86 18.36 -5.98
CA VAL A 103 -18.46 17.13 -5.28
C VAL A 103 -17.38 17.44 -4.26
#